data_AF-A0A535FG50-F1
#
_entry.id   AF-A0A535FG50-F1
#
_cell.length_a   1.000
_cell.length_b   1.000
_cell.length_c   1.000
_cell.angle_alpha   90.00
_cell.angle_beta   90.00
_cell.angle_gamma   90.00
#
_symmetry.space_group_name_H-M   'P 1'
#
loop_
_entity.id
_entity.type
_entity.pdbx_description
1 polymer ?
#
loop_
_entity_poly.entity_id
_entity_poly.type
_entity_poly.pdbx_seq_one_letter_code
_entity_poly.pdbx_strand_id
1 'polypeptide(L)'
;TCCHVFRAREGMDTLHEHDLHAQVTNSFMIFDLAHTHKSAKYKIDKLECYDEGLNYALLCLQDCQQSPLSERGFLKLADGDQPLTPHTELSLFQHSNKDQPQQSTSGHFVRYVSERQESMFYNASTEKGACGAPVLSLASWEVVALHTSEQETDDLAQATLLKAILLHIQQIRPDLYHKIINAH
;
A
#
# COMPACT_ATOMS: atom_id res chain seq x y z
N THR A 1 13.13 5.69 -9.36
CA THR A 1 13.33 4.91 -8.13
C THR A 1 12.94 5.62 -6.88
N CYS A 2 11.99 5.08 -6.11
CA CYS A 2 12.31 4.62 -4.75
C CYS A 2 11.34 3.58 -4.25
N CYS A 3 11.93 2.63 -3.54
CA CYS A 3 11.29 1.57 -2.80
C CYS A 3 10.72 2.14 -1.50
N HIS A 4 9.60 1.59 -1.04
CA HIS A 4 9.44 1.30 0.39
C HIS A 4 9.44 -0.20 0.58
N VAL A 5 10.61 -0.80 0.34
CA VAL A 5 10.98 -1.99 1.09
C VAL A 5 11.51 -1.46 2.41
N PHE A 6 10.64 -1.35 3.43
CA PHE A 6 11.15 -1.55 4.78
C PHE A 6 11.56 -3.02 4.79
N ARG A 7 12.83 -3.29 4.48
CA ARG A 7 13.37 -4.60 4.81
C ARG A 7 13.35 -4.62 6.33
N ALA A 8 12.31 -5.20 6.91
CA ALA A 8 12.38 -5.66 8.28
C ALA A 8 13.69 -6.44 8.35
N ARG A 9 14.65 -5.93 9.15
CA ARG A 9 15.91 -6.64 9.36
C ARG A 9 15.55 -8.06 9.75
N GLU A 10 16.10 -9.03 9.02
CA GLU A 10 15.97 -10.45 9.37
C GLU A 10 16.38 -10.62 10.84
N GLY A 11 15.46 -11.20 11.60
CA GLY A 11 15.37 -11.05 13.05
C GLY A 11 16.65 -11.40 13.79
N MET A 12 17.18 -10.40 14.50
CA MET A 12 18.12 -10.57 15.62
C MET A 12 18.22 -9.30 16.49
N ASP A 13 17.85 -8.11 16.00
CA ASP A 13 17.90 -6.87 16.79
C ASP A 13 16.50 -6.38 17.14
N THR A 14 16.16 -6.29 18.44
CA THR A 14 15.03 -5.48 18.91
C THR A 14 15.29 -4.02 18.52
N LEU A 15 14.60 -3.55 17.49
CA LEU A 15 14.71 -2.18 17.01
C LEU A 15 14.08 -1.25 18.04
N HIS A 16 14.88 -0.36 18.63
CA HIS A 16 14.35 0.63 19.57
C HIS A 16 13.49 1.65 18.82
N GLU A 17 12.42 2.14 19.46
CA GLU A 17 11.48 3.11 18.87
C GLU A 17 12.19 4.37 18.34
N HIS A 18 13.26 4.79 19.01
CA HIS A 18 14.12 5.89 18.58
C HIS A 18 14.81 5.61 17.23
N ASP A 19 15.30 4.39 17.00
CA ASP A 19 15.98 4.03 15.76
C ASP A 19 14.99 3.93 14.60
N LEU A 20 13.78 3.45 14.85
CA LEU A 20 12.69 3.45 13.87
C LEU A 20 12.35 4.89 13.47
N HIS A 21 12.18 5.77 14.45
CA HIS A 21 11.89 7.18 14.19
C HIS A 21 13.02 7.86 13.39
N ALA A 22 14.28 7.60 13.75
CA ALA A 22 15.44 8.12 13.02
C ALA A 22 15.49 7.57 11.57
N GLN A 23 15.17 6.30 11.34
CA GLN A 23 15.13 5.74 10.00
C GLN A 23 14.01 6.37 9.15
N VAL A 24 12.82 6.52 9.72
CA VAL A 24 11.66 7.13 9.05
C VAL A 24 11.98 8.57 8.65
N THR A 25 12.45 9.40 9.59
CA THR A 25 12.72 10.83 9.34
C THR A 25 13.87 11.11 8.39
N ASN A 26 14.76 10.13 8.17
CA ASN A 26 15.84 10.19 7.18
C ASN A 26 15.50 9.48 5.86
N SER A 27 14.28 8.99 5.72
CA SER A 27 13.80 8.29 4.52
C SER A 27 13.02 9.21 3.58
N PHE A 28 12.97 8.81 2.32
CA PHE A 28 12.27 9.54 1.26
C PHE A 28 11.37 8.59 0.48
N MET A 29 10.18 9.09 0.16
CA MET A 29 9.31 8.57 -0.88
C MET A 29 9.74 9.16 -2.21
N ILE A 30 9.87 8.35 -3.26
CA ILE A 30 10.14 8.86 -4.61
C ILE A 30 9.08 8.33 -5.55
N PHE A 31 8.47 9.26 -6.28
CA PHE A 31 7.51 8.96 -7.31
C PHE A 31 8.13 9.24 -8.68
N ASP A 32 8.18 8.23 -9.54
CA ASP A 32 8.63 8.38 -10.91
C ASP A 32 7.49 8.93 -11.77
N LEU A 33 7.67 10.15 -12.31
CA LEU A 33 6.71 10.74 -13.23
C LEU A 33 7.00 10.22 -14.64
N ALA A 34 6.26 9.19 -15.04
CA ALA A 34 6.44 8.43 -16.29
C ALA A 34 6.60 9.29 -17.57
N HIS A 35 6.11 10.53 -17.56
CA HIS A 35 6.06 11.41 -18.74
C HIS A 35 7.20 12.44 -18.82
N THR A 36 8.05 12.60 -17.80
CA THR A 36 9.02 13.72 -17.76
C THR A 36 10.47 13.31 -17.48
N HIS A 37 10.75 12.02 -17.23
CA HIS A 37 12.03 11.56 -16.67
C HIS A 37 12.44 12.28 -15.37
N LYS A 38 11.53 13.02 -14.73
CA LYS A 38 11.75 13.67 -13.44
C LYS A 38 11.13 12.82 -12.35
N SER A 39 11.94 12.45 -11.37
CA SER A 39 11.45 11.86 -10.13
C SER A 39 11.22 12.97 -9.12
N ALA A 40 10.09 12.92 -8.41
CA ALA A 40 9.83 13.82 -7.28
C ALA A 40 10.13 13.06 -6.00
N LYS A 41 10.98 13.64 -5.15
CA LYS A 41 11.35 13.09 -3.85
C LYS A 41 10.60 13.85 -2.76
N TYR A 42 9.92 13.12 -1.88
CA TYR A 42 9.22 13.66 -0.73
C TYR A 42 9.86 13.09 0.52
N LYS A 43 10.22 13.97 1.45
CA LYS A 43 10.73 13.54 2.75
C LYS A 43 9.57 12.96 3.54
N ILE A 44 9.81 11.85 4.24
CA ILE A 44 8.83 11.38 5.22
C ILE A 44 8.92 12.30 6.44
N ASP A 45 7.80 12.95 6.75
CA ASP A 45 7.68 13.80 7.94
C ASP A 45 7.46 12.92 9.17
N LYS A 46 6.52 11.97 9.08
CA LYS A 46 6.09 11.18 10.23
C LYS A 46 5.53 9.81 9.83
N LEU A 47 5.79 8.80 10.66
CA LEU A 47 5.04 7.55 10.70
C LEU A 47 3.82 7.76 11.59
N GLU A 48 2.62 7.78 11.00
CA GLU A 48 1.38 8.13 11.71
C GLU A 48 0.74 6.94 12.42
N CYS A 49 0.83 5.76 11.80
CA CYS A 49 0.25 4.52 12.29
C CYS A 49 0.88 3.34 11.56
N TYR A 50 1.00 2.18 12.20
CA TYR A 50 1.37 0.92 11.57
C TYR A 50 0.78 -0.24 12.38
N ASP A 51 0.66 -1.40 11.73
CA ASP A 51 0.31 -2.65 12.41
C ASP A 51 1.03 -3.80 11.70
N GLU A 52 1.78 -4.58 12.47
CA GLU A 52 2.55 -5.71 11.94
C GLU A 52 1.64 -6.88 11.56
N GLY A 53 0.52 -7.08 12.26
CA GLY A 53 -0.43 -8.16 11.97
C GLY A 53 -1.19 -7.93 10.67
N LEU A 54 -1.49 -6.67 10.36
CA LEU A 54 -2.10 -6.23 9.10
C LEU A 54 -1.06 -5.88 8.03
N ASN A 55 0.23 -5.86 8.37
CA ASN A 55 1.35 -5.55 7.46
C ASN A 55 1.16 -4.25 6.67
N TYR A 56 0.94 -3.12 7.37
CA TYR A 56 0.85 -1.81 6.74
C TYR A 56 1.54 -0.71 7.56
N ALA A 57 1.88 0.39 6.88
CA ALA A 57 2.34 1.63 7.51
C ALA A 57 1.68 2.84 6.83
N LEU A 58 1.24 3.80 7.64
CA LEU A 58 0.70 5.08 7.21
C LEU A 58 1.73 6.18 7.43
N LEU A 59 2.12 6.85 6.36
CA LEU A 59 3.18 7.86 6.37
C LEU A 59 2.60 9.23 6.03
N CYS A 60 3.05 10.26 6.76
CA CYS A 60 2.87 11.66 6.37
C CYS A 60 4.10 12.11 5.58
N LEU A 61 3.87 12.72 4.42
CA LEU A 61 4.92 13.22 3.54
C LEU A 61 5.00 14.73 3.63
N GLN A 62 6.22 15.26 3.68
CA GLN A 62 6.45 16.69 3.54
C GLN A 62 6.24 17.09 2.08
N ASP A 63 5.43 18.13 1.87
CA ASP A 63 5.14 18.62 0.52
C ASP A 63 6.38 19.19 -0.17
N CYS A 64 6.42 19.12 -1.50
CA CYS A 64 7.52 19.57 -2.32
C CYS A 64 7.08 20.69 -3.27
N GLN A 65 7.71 21.87 -3.17
CA GLN A 65 7.35 23.03 -3.99
C GLN A 65 7.45 22.78 -5.51
N GLN A 66 8.31 21.87 -5.95
CA GLN A 66 8.50 21.56 -7.37
C GLN A 66 7.43 20.61 -7.93
N SER A 67 6.73 19.88 -7.06
CA SER A 67 5.67 18.96 -7.41
C SER A 67 4.78 18.79 -6.18
N PRO A 68 3.83 19.71 -5.93
CA PRO A 68 2.98 19.64 -4.76
C PRO A 68 2.15 18.35 -4.73
N LEU A 69 1.98 17.74 -3.54
CA LEU A 69 1.13 16.56 -3.36
C LEU A 69 -0.32 16.83 -3.75
N SER A 70 -0.79 18.07 -3.55
CA SER A 70 -2.14 18.50 -3.94
C SER A 70 -2.42 18.41 -5.45
N GLU A 71 -1.37 18.43 -6.29
CA GLU A 71 -1.51 18.35 -7.74
C GLU A 71 -1.53 16.90 -8.26
N ARG A 72 -1.22 15.91 -7.41
CA ARG A 72 -1.12 14.50 -7.82
C ARG A 72 -2.45 13.76 -7.83
N GLY A 73 -3.45 14.26 -7.10
CA GLY A 73 -4.67 13.51 -6.83
C GLY A 73 -4.43 12.30 -5.91
N PHE A 74 -5.47 11.52 -5.67
CA PHE A 74 -5.45 10.34 -4.82
C PHE A 74 -6.32 9.23 -5.42
N LEU A 75 -6.02 7.98 -5.06
CA LEU A 75 -6.87 6.86 -5.41
C LEU A 75 -8.04 6.79 -4.43
N LYS A 76 -9.24 6.55 -4.97
CA LYS A 76 -10.42 6.34 -4.13
C LYS A 76 -10.28 5.03 -3.36
N LEU A 77 -10.65 5.07 -2.10
CA LEU A 77 -10.63 3.93 -1.19
C LEU A 77 -12.01 3.28 -1.19
N ALA A 78 -12.07 1.95 -1.27
CA ALA A 78 -13.35 1.27 -1.18
C ALA A 78 -13.92 1.38 0.24
N ASP A 79 -15.20 1.71 0.35
CA ASP A 79 -15.95 1.79 1.61
C ASP A 79 -16.13 0.41 2.30
N GLY A 80 -15.79 -0.68 1.60
CA GLY A 80 -15.75 -2.03 2.18
C GLY A 80 -17.13 -2.68 2.36
N ASP A 81 -18.18 -2.12 1.76
CA ASP A 81 -19.54 -2.66 1.80
C ASP A 81 -19.80 -3.76 0.78
N GLN A 82 -19.02 -3.82 -0.31
CA GLN A 82 -19.18 -4.85 -1.32
C GLN A 82 -18.29 -6.07 -1.01
N PRO A 83 -18.87 -7.26 -0.78
CA PRO A 83 -18.09 -8.47 -0.59
C PRO A 83 -17.37 -8.83 -1.89
N LEU A 84 -16.10 -9.23 -1.77
CA LEU A 84 -15.36 -9.75 -2.91
C LEU A 84 -15.81 -11.18 -3.19
N THR A 85 -16.01 -11.49 -4.45
CA THR A 85 -16.42 -12.81 -4.93
C THR A 85 -15.41 -13.32 -5.95
N PRO A 86 -15.39 -14.62 -6.28
CA PRO A 86 -14.52 -15.15 -7.33
C PRO A 86 -14.71 -14.50 -8.72
N HIS A 87 -15.80 -13.77 -8.93
CA HIS A 87 -16.05 -12.98 -10.14
C HIS A 87 -15.54 -11.54 -10.07
N THR A 88 -14.96 -11.13 -8.93
CA THR A 88 -14.45 -9.77 -8.76
C THR A 88 -13.11 -9.65 -9.46
N GLU A 89 -13.10 -8.90 -10.56
CA GLU A 89 -11.90 -8.58 -11.31
C GLU A 89 -11.08 -7.51 -10.58
N LEU A 90 -9.78 -7.75 -10.49
CA LEU A 90 -8.83 -6.94 -9.76
C LEU A 90 -7.71 -6.46 -10.68
N SER A 91 -7.19 -5.26 -10.41
CA SER A 91 -5.99 -4.73 -11.03
C SER A 91 -4.96 -4.35 -9.99
N LEU A 92 -3.71 -4.77 -10.20
CA LEU A 92 -2.57 -4.42 -9.37
C LEU A 92 -1.67 -3.47 -10.14
N PHE A 93 -1.42 -2.30 -9.57
CA PHE A 93 -0.44 -1.35 -10.09
C PHE A 93 0.89 -1.50 -9.37
N GLN A 94 1.87 -2.10 -10.04
CA GLN A 94 3.15 -2.46 -9.44
C GLN A 94 4.34 -1.79 -10.12
N HIS A 95 5.39 -1.59 -9.33
CA HIS A 95 6.68 -1.09 -9.75
C HIS A 95 7.74 -2.15 -9.47
N SER A 96 7.84 -3.10 -10.38
CA SER A 96 8.69 -4.27 -10.33
C SER A 96 10.18 -3.95 -10.18
N ASN A 97 10.67 -2.88 -10.83
CA ASN A 97 12.07 -2.49 -10.71
C ASN A 97 12.31 -0.99 -10.90
N LYS A 98 13.45 -0.58 -10.35
CA LYS A 98 13.98 0.80 -10.29
C LYS A 98 13.94 1.59 -11.61
N ASP A 99 14.11 0.90 -12.73
CA ASP A 99 14.27 1.49 -14.06
C ASP A 99 13.14 1.09 -15.02
N GLN A 100 12.12 0.39 -14.52
CA GLN A 100 10.99 -0.05 -15.34
C GLN A 100 9.76 0.84 -15.12
N PRO A 101 8.99 1.12 -16.18
CA PRO A 101 7.73 1.83 -16.04
C PRO A 101 6.78 1.05 -15.13
N GLN A 102 5.85 1.76 -14.50
CA GLN A 102 4.73 1.15 -13.79
C GLN A 102 4.02 0.15 -14.69
N GLN A 103 3.71 -1.02 -14.15
CA GLN A 103 2.96 -2.05 -14.86
C GLN A 103 1.64 -2.29 -14.15
N SER A 104 0.61 -2.63 -14.93
CA SER A 104 -0.64 -3.14 -14.38
C SER A 104 -0.78 -4.61 -14.72
N THR A 105 -1.06 -5.44 -13.72
CA THR A 105 -1.50 -6.82 -13.93
C THR A 105 -2.94 -6.97 -13.48
N SER A 106 -3.66 -7.88 -14.12
CA SER A 106 -5.05 -8.16 -13.79
C SER A 106 -5.20 -9.57 -13.26
N GLY A 107 -6.20 -9.78 -12.41
CA GLY A 107 -6.53 -11.06 -11.82
C GLY A 107 -7.93 -11.01 -11.22
N HIS A 108 -8.22 -11.96 -10.36
CA HIS A 108 -9.50 -12.12 -9.68
C HIS A 108 -9.26 -12.44 -8.22
N PHE A 109 -10.19 -12.00 -7.38
CA PHE A 109 -10.28 -12.50 -6.02
C PHE A 109 -10.46 -14.03 -6.03
N VAL A 110 -9.79 -14.73 -5.13
CA VAL A 110 -9.91 -16.19 -4.98
C VAL A 110 -10.65 -16.53 -3.69
N ARG A 111 -10.13 -16.08 -2.55
CA ARG A 111 -10.70 -16.35 -1.22
C ARG A 111 -10.13 -15.42 -0.16
N TYR A 112 -10.80 -15.32 0.99
CA TYR A 112 -10.22 -14.73 2.19
C TYR A 112 -9.20 -15.69 2.82
N VAL A 113 -8.16 -15.13 3.46
CA VAL A 113 -7.12 -15.92 4.15
C VAL A 113 -7.65 -16.48 5.47
N SER A 114 -8.49 -15.71 6.17
CA SER A 114 -9.03 -16.06 7.48
C SER A 114 -10.50 -15.66 7.60
N GLU A 115 -11.19 -16.20 8.61
CA GLU A 115 -12.59 -15.86 8.92
C GLU A 115 -12.78 -14.37 9.28
N ARG A 116 -11.72 -13.71 9.78
CA ARG A 116 -11.75 -12.27 10.09
C ARG A 116 -11.76 -11.39 8.85
N GLN A 117 -11.48 -11.95 7.67
CA GLN A 117 -11.46 -11.22 6.40
C GLN A 117 -10.56 -9.97 6.46
N GLU A 118 -9.38 -10.11 7.06
CA GLU A 118 -8.37 -9.04 7.12
C GLU A 118 -7.43 -9.11 5.90
N SER A 119 -7.38 -10.25 5.23
CA SER A 119 -6.55 -10.49 4.06
C SER A 119 -7.24 -11.39 3.05
N MET A 120 -6.80 -11.30 1.80
CA MET A 120 -7.30 -12.09 0.68
C MET A 120 -6.17 -12.70 -0.15
N PHE A 121 -6.51 -13.78 -0.83
CA PHE A 121 -5.75 -14.31 -1.95
C PHE A 121 -6.39 -13.92 -3.28
N TYR A 122 -5.55 -13.64 -4.27
CA TYR A 122 -5.96 -13.30 -5.63
C TYR A 122 -4.93 -13.82 -6.65
N ASN A 123 -5.35 -13.98 -7.91
CA ASN A 123 -4.52 -14.58 -8.97
C ASN A 123 -4.06 -13.54 -10.01
N ALA A 124 -3.35 -12.51 -9.57
CA ALA A 124 -2.62 -11.62 -10.48
C ALA A 124 -1.12 -11.90 -10.38
N SER A 125 -0.41 -11.85 -11.52
CA SER A 125 1.04 -11.92 -11.51
C SER A 125 1.62 -10.72 -10.76
N THR A 126 2.53 -11.00 -9.84
CA THR A 126 3.27 -10.02 -9.05
C THR A 126 4.76 -10.17 -9.32
N GLU A 127 5.50 -9.10 -9.08
CA GLU A 127 6.95 -9.09 -9.20
C GLU A 127 7.57 -8.63 -7.87
N LYS A 128 8.84 -8.99 -7.66
CA LYS A 128 9.59 -8.56 -6.48
C LYS A 128 9.56 -7.03 -6.36
N GLY A 129 9.22 -6.53 -5.18
CA GLY A 129 9.08 -5.09 -4.94
C GLY A 129 7.66 -4.54 -5.14
N ALA A 130 6.68 -5.38 -5.48
CA ALA A 130 5.27 -4.98 -5.54
C ALA A 130 4.62 -4.76 -4.15
N CYS A 131 5.28 -5.10 -3.04
CA CYS A 131 4.72 -4.93 -1.69
C CYS A 131 4.27 -3.47 -1.46
N GLY A 132 3.08 -3.29 -0.92
CA GLY A 132 2.44 -1.99 -0.73
C GLY A 132 1.73 -1.44 -1.98
N ALA A 133 1.80 -2.12 -3.12
CA ALA A 133 1.06 -1.75 -4.32
C ALA A 133 -0.45 -1.82 -4.08
N PRO A 134 -1.23 -0.84 -4.59
CA PRO A 134 -2.68 -0.86 -4.47
C PRO A 134 -3.27 -1.95 -5.37
N VAL A 135 -4.21 -2.71 -4.81
CA VAL A 135 -5.10 -3.63 -5.54
C VAL A 135 -6.45 -2.96 -5.68
N LEU A 136 -6.92 -2.79 -6.91
CA LEU A 136 -8.15 -2.09 -7.24
C LEU A 136 -9.21 -3.07 -7.74
N SER A 137 -10.47 -2.77 -7.42
CA SER A 137 -11.62 -3.36 -8.12
C SER A 137 -11.74 -2.72 -9.51
N LEU A 138 -11.77 -3.51 -10.58
CA LEU A 138 -11.96 -2.97 -11.93
C LEU A 138 -13.39 -2.43 -12.16
N ALA A 139 -14.37 -2.89 -11.39
CA ALA A 139 -15.74 -2.43 -11.48
C ALA A 139 -15.93 -1.00 -10.94
N SER A 140 -15.22 -0.65 -9.86
CA SER A 140 -15.36 0.67 -9.21
C SER A 140 -14.15 1.59 -9.34
N TRP A 141 -13.00 1.07 -9.77
CA TRP A 141 -11.70 1.77 -9.78
C TRP A 141 -11.29 2.28 -8.39
N GLU A 142 -11.68 1.56 -7.35
CA GLU A 142 -11.35 1.85 -5.96
C GLU A 142 -10.34 0.84 -5.41
N VAL A 143 -9.47 1.30 -4.52
CA VAL A 143 -8.51 0.45 -3.81
C VAL A 143 -9.25 -0.39 -2.79
N VAL A 144 -9.18 -1.70 -2.95
CA VAL A 144 -9.82 -2.68 -2.05
C VAL A 144 -8.81 -3.32 -1.09
N ALA A 145 -7.53 -3.33 -1.44
CA ALA A 145 -6.48 -3.95 -0.66
C ALA A 145 -5.08 -3.40 -1.01
N LEU A 146 -4.09 -3.73 -0.18
CA LEU A 146 -2.66 -3.49 -0.45
C LEU A 146 -1.94 -4.84 -0.60
N HIS A 147 -1.20 -5.03 -1.69
CA HIS A 147 -0.43 -6.26 -1.91
C HIS A 147 0.66 -6.42 -0.85
N THR A 148 0.82 -7.62 -0.30
CA THR A 148 1.81 -7.91 0.75
C THR A 148 2.88 -8.87 0.29
N SER A 149 2.51 -10.00 -0.29
CA SER A 149 3.43 -11.10 -0.58
C SER A 149 2.85 -12.07 -1.60
N GLU A 150 3.71 -12.93 -2.14
CA GLU A 150 3.33 -14.13 -2.88
C GLU A 150 3.35 -15.34 -1.93
N GLN A 151 2.39 -16.25 -2.08
CA GLN A 151 2.40 -17.54 -1.41
C GLN A 151 3.13 -18.55 -2.31
N GLU A 152 4.30 -19.03 -1.85
CA GLU A 152 5.19 -19.93 -2.62
C GLU A 152 4.57 -21.28 -3.02
N THR A 153 3.44 -21.67 -2.41
CA THR A 153 2.86 -23.01 -2.56
C THR A 153 1.74 -23.10 -3.61
N ASP A 154 1.08 -21.99 -3.94
CA ASP A 154 -0.12 -21.97 -4.80
C ASP A 154 -0.04 -20.93 -5.94
N ASP A 155 1.10 -20.25 -6.12
CA ASP A 155 1.26 -19.10 -7.05
C ASP A 155 0.18 -18.01 -6.88
N LEU A 156 -0.35 -17.87 -5.66
CA LEU A 156 -1.35 -16.86 -5.31
C LEU A 156 -0.68 -15.65 -4.66
N ALA A 157 -1.12 -14.47 -5.07
CA ALA A 157 -0.75 -13.23 -4.40
C ALA A 157 -1.66 -13.02 -3.18
N GLN A 158 -1.09 -12.45 -2.12
CA GLN A 158 -1.79 -12.07 -0.90
C GLN A 158 -1.85 -10.55 -0.77
N ALA A 159 -2.96 -10.06 -0.22
CA ALA A 159 -3.14 -8.64 0.06
C ALA A 159 -3.91 -8.42 1.37
N THR A 160 -3.57 -7.36 2.10
CA THR A 160 -4.32 -6.90 3.27
C THR A 160 -5.49 -6.03 2.81
N LEU A 161 -6.69 -6.32 3.28
CA LEU A 161 -7.90 -5.60 2.89
C LEU A 161 -7.91 -4.20 3.49
N LEU A 162 -8.24 -3.22 2.66
CA LEU A 162 -8.25 -1.82 3.07
C LEU A 162 -9.28 -1.56 4.17
N LYS A 163 -10.41 -2.28 4.17
CA LYS A 163 -11.42 -2.23 5.23
C LYS A 163 -10.82 -2.55 6.61
N ALA A 164 -9.97 -3.56 6.71
CA ALA A 164 -9.33 -3.94 7.97
C ALA A 164 -8.34 -2.87 8.44
N ILE A 165 -7.54 -2.32 7.51
CA ILE A 165 -6.63 -1.20 7.79
C ILE A 165 -7.41 0.02 8.28
N LEU A 166 -8.49 0.39 7.60
CA LEU A 166 -9.32 1.54 7.94
C LEU A 166 -10.02 1.37 9.30
N LEU A 167 -10.52 0.16 9.60
CA LEU A 167 -11.09 -0.15 10.90
C LEU A 167 -10.05 -0.02 12.03
N HIS A 168 -8.83 -0.51 11.80
CA HIS A 168 -7.74 -0.36 12.76
C HIS A 168 -7.36 1.12 12.98
N ILE A 169 -7.23 1.90 11.90
CA ILE A 169 -6.97 3.34 11.99
C ILE A 169 -8.12 4.04 12.72
N GLN A 170 -9.39 3.69 12.47
CA GLN A 170 -10.52 4.28 13.16
C GLN A 170 -10.45 4.05 14.68
N GLN A 171 -9.99 2.88 15.11
CA GLN A 171 -9.87 2.52 16.52
C GLN A 171 -8.72 3.25 17.21
N ILE A 172 -7.55 3.36 16.56
CA ILE A 172 -6.34 3.92 17.20
C ILE A 172 -6.18 5.44 16.94
N ARG A 173 -6.57 5.90 15.75
CA ARG A 173 -6.42 7.28 15.26
C ARG A 173 -7.68 7.76 14.53
N PRO A 174 -8.81 7.91 15.25
CA PRO A 174 -10.09 8.34 14.64
C PRO A 174 -9.98 9.71 13.94
N ASP A 175 -9.10 10.59 14.44
CA ASP A 175 -8.79 11.88 13.81
C ASP A 175 -8.23 11.72 12.39
N LEU A 176 -7.35 10.74 12.18
CA LEU A 176 -6.77 10.43 10.87
C LEU A 176 -7.76 9.70 9.98
N TYR A 177 -8.52 8.76 10.53
CA TYR A 177 -9.56 8.06 9.79
C TYR A 177 -10.51 9.05 9.11
N HIS A 178 -11.04 10.03 9.86
CA HIS A 178 -11.91 11.05 9.29
C HIS A 178 -11.23 11.92 8.23
N LYS A 179 -9.94 12.24 8.38
CA LYS A 179 -9.19 12.98 7.35
C LYS A 179 -9.04 12.17 6.07
N ILE A 180 -8.78 10.87 6.18
CA ILE A 180 -8.57 9.97 5.04
C ILE A 180 -9.88 9.80 4.26
N ILE A 181 -10.98 9.48 4.95
CA ILE A 181 -12.27 9.20 4.29
C ILE A 181 -12.89 10.46 3.67
N ASN A 182 -12.64 11.64 4.24
CA ASN A 182 -13.14 12.92 3.71
C ASN A 182 -12.18 13.60 2.72
N ALA A 183 -11.08 12.95 2.35
CA ALA A 183 -10.20 13.47 1.31
C ALA A 183 -10.94 13.38 -0.05
N HIS A 184 -11.12 14.54 -0.69
CA HIS A 184 -11.82 14.71 -1.96
C HIS A 184 -11.00 15.54 -2.94
#